data_AF-A0A6P0DWM1-F1
#
_entry.id   AF-A0A6P0DWM1-F1
#
_cell.length_a   1.000
_cell.length_b   1.000
_cell.length_c   1.000
_cell.angle_alpha   90.00
_cell.angle_beta   90.00
_cell.angle_gamma   90.00
#
_symmetry.space_group_name_H-M   'P 1'
#
loop_
_entity.id
_entity.type
_entity.pdbx_description
1 polymer ?
#
loop_
_entity_poly.entity_id
_entity_poly.type
_entity_poly.pdbx_seq_one_letter_code
_entity_poly.pdbx_strand_id
1 'polypeptide(L)'
;LGANGWMVALRVIVPLAWPGIAAGTILCFLLTLNEFGILLVLGSAHLITLPVAIYSSATVDLDLPTAAAGAVVMLAMSLSLYALYRQVNKRKVRGAK
;
A
#
# COMPACT_ATOMS: atom_id res chain seq x y z
N LEU A 1 27.20 -14.94 25.16
CA LEU A 1 27.01 -13.46 25.15
C LEU A 1 25.68 -13.18 25.84
N GLY A 2 25.66 -12.67 27.07
CA GLY A 2 24.47 -12.51 27.92
C GLY A 2 23.45 -11.47 27.44
N ALA A 3 23.06 -11.51 26.16
CA ALA A 3 22.08 -10.63 25.57
C ALA A 3 20.66 -11.08 25.97
N ASN A 4 19.94 -10.18 26.63
CA ASN A 4 18.49 -10.24 26.83
C ASN A 4 17.77 -10.57 25.50
N GLY A 5 16.71 -11.39 25.53
CA GLY A 5 15.91 -11.75 24.35
C GLY A 5 15.38 -10.54 23.55
N TRP A 6 15.01 -9.44 24.21
CA TRP A 6 14.65 -8.17 23.56
C TRP A 6 15.81 -7.56 22.77
N MET A 7 17.03 -7.69 23.29
CA MET A 7 18.24 -7.23 22.61
C MET A 7 18.46 -8.03 21.32
N VAL A 8 18.29 -9.36 21.38
CA VAL A 8 18.43 -10.23 20.19
C VAL A 8 17.35 -9.92 19.16
N ALA A 9 16.10 -9.72 19.61
CA ALA A 9 14.99 -9.37 18.73
C ALA A 9 15.28 -8.08 17.94
N LEU A 10 15.65 -7.00 18.61
CA LEU A 10 15.84 -5.70 17.97
C LEU A 10 17.16 -5.56 17.19
N ARG A 11 18.25 -6.19 17.66
CA ARG A 11 19.58 -6.04 17.04
C ARG A 11 19.91 -7.09 15.99
N VAL A 12 19.25 -8.25 16.02
CA VAL A 12 19.54 -9.36 15.10
C VAL A 12 18.33 -9.70 14.26
N ILE A 13 17.18 -10.00 14.88
CA ILE A 13 16.00 -10.48 14.14
C ILE A 13 15.39 -9.36 13.29
N VAL A 14 15.14 -8.17 13.86
CA VAL A 14 14.51 -7.05 13.14
C VAL A 14 15.32 -6.60 11.91
N PRO A 15 16.64 -6.38 11.97
CA PRO A 15 17.42 -6.00 10.79
C PRO A 15 17.45 -7.09 9.72
N LEU A 16 17.46 -8.36 10.14
CA LEU A 16 17.46 -9.51 9.22
C LEU A 16 16.10 -9.67 8.52
N ALA A 17 15.00 -9.46 9.27
CA ALA A 17 13.61 -9.51 8.78
C ALA A 17 13.16 -8.21 8.08
N TRP A 18 13.87 -7.09 8.27
CA TRP A 18 13.59 -5.78 7.68
C TRP A 18 13.15 -5.78 6.21
N PRO A 19 13.79 -6.52 5.26
CA PRO A 19 13.28 -6.60 3.89
C PRO A 19 11.87 -7.16 3.77
N GLY A 20 11.56 -8.20 4.54
CA GLY A 20 10.27 -8.87 4.53
C GLY A 20 9.21 -7.97 5.14
N ILE A 21 9.57 -7.28 6.23
CA ILE A 21 8.73 -6.25 6.85
C ILE A 21 8.44 -5.13 5.84
N ALA A 22 9.47 -4.55 5.21
CA ALA A 22 9.31 -3.48 4.23
C ALA A 22 8.44 -3.93 3.03
N ALA A 23 8.68 -5.12 2.49
CA ALA A 23 7.89 -5.69 1.41
C ALA A 23 6.41 -5.90 1.82
N GLY A 24 6.18 -6.46 3.01
CA GLY A 24 4.85 -6.68 3.56
C GLY A 24 4.10 -5.38 3.85
N THR A 25 4.79 -4.36 4.39
CA THR A 25 4.21 -3.03 4.63
C THR A 25 3.77 -2.37 3.33
N ILE A 26 4.58 -2.45 2.25
CA ILE A 26 4.20 -1.88 0.95
C ILE A 26 2.97 -2.60 0.39
N LEU A 27 2.91 -3.92 0.47
CA LEU A 27 1.75 -4.70 0.00
C LEU A 27 0.48 -4.40 0.82
N CYS A 28 0.61 -4.30 2.14
CA CYS A 28 -0.50 -3.92 3.03
C CYS A 28 -1.00 -2.50 2.70
N PHE A 29 -0.09 -1.55 2.45
CA PHE A 29 -0.45 -0.20 2.04
C PHE A 29 -1.14 -0.19 0.67
N LEU A 30 -0.66 -0.98 -0.29
CA LEU A 30 -1.28 -1.10 -1.62
C LEU A 30 -2.71 -1.64 -1.52
N LEU A 31 -2.93 -2.67 -0.68
CA LEU A 31 -4.24 -3.26 -0.43
C LEU A 31 -5.19 -2.23 0.20
N THR A 32 -4.75 -1.58 1.28
CA THR A 32 -5.58 -0.61 2.02
C THR A 32 -5.87 0.65 1.21
N LEU A 33 -4.95 1.10 0.36
CA LEU A 33 -5.17 2.23 -0.54
C LEU A 33 -6.22 1.91 -1.61
N ASN A 34 -6.25 0.67 -2.10
CA ASN A 34 -7.23 0.20 -3.08
C ASN A 34 -8.55 -0.24 -2.45
N GLU A 35 -8.68 -0.20 -1.12
CA GLU A 35 -9.88 -0.64 -0.46
C GLU A 35 -11.04 0.33 -0.73
N PHE A 36 -12.09 -0.20 -1.34
CA PHE A 36 -13.31 0.53 -1.67
C PHE A 36 -14.54 -0.10 -1.00
N GLY A 37 -14.60 -1.43 -0.93
CA GLY A 37 -15.81 -2.15 -0.50
C GLY A 37 -16.16 -1.85 0.95
N ILE A 38 -15.16 -1.89 1.84
CA ILE A 38 -15.37 -1.58 3.27
C ILE A 38 -15.86 -0.14 3.45
N LEU A 39 -15.30 0.81 2.68
CA LEU A 39 -15.67 2.22 2.79
C LEU A 39 -17.06 2.51 2.22
N LEU A 40 -17.49 1.79 1.19
CA LEU A 40 -18.83 1.94 0.65
C LEU A 40 -19.90 1.44 1.62
N VAL A 41 -19.64 0.33 2.32
CA VAL A 41 -20.60 -0.32 3.22
C VAL A 41 -20.58 0.30 4.62
N LEU A 42 -19.39 0.61 5.13
CA LEU A 42 -19.16 1.00 6.52
C LEU A 42 -18.73 2.47 6.67
N GLY A 43 -18.38 3.14 5.57
CA GLY A 43 -17.98 4.55 5.59
C GLY A 43 -19.18 5.48 5.79
N SER A 44 -18.90 6.66 6.35
CA SER A 44 -19.88 7.73 6.47
C SER A 44 -19.81 8.66 5.26
N ALA A 45 -20.85 9.46 5.04
CA ALA A 45 -20.90 10.46 3.96
C ALA A 45 -19.75 11.49 4.00
N HIS A 46 -19.05 11.61 5.12
CA HIS A 46 -17.91 12.51 5.28
C HIS A 46 -16.54 11.83 5.03
N LEU A 47 -16.50 10.51 4.87
CA LEU A 47 -15.27 9.76 4.60
C LEU A 47 -15.04 9.64 3.09
N ILE A 48 -14.51 10.71 2.50
CA ILE A 48 -14.19 10.76 1.08
C ILE A 48 -12.74 10.30 0.89
N THR A 49 -12.56 9.04 0.50
CA THR A 49 -11.28 8.53 0.01
C THR A 49 -11.23 8.58 -1.51
N LEU A 50 -10.03 8.50 -2.09
CA LEU A 50 -9.82 8.47 -3.55
C LEU A 50 -10.75 7.48 -4.29
N PRO A 51 -10.81 6.18 -3.92
CA PRO A 51 -11.72 5.23 -4.58
C PRO A 51 -13.20 5.58 -4.43
N VAL A 52 -13.62 6.08 -3.26
CA VAL A 52 -15.00 6.50 -3.02
C VAL A 52 -15.35 7.74 -3.87
N ALA A 53 -14.42 8.70 -3.99
CA ALA A 53 -14.59 9.89 -4.80
C ALA A 53 -14.70 9.55 -6.30
N ILE A 54 -13.88 8.63 -6.79
CA ILE A 54 -13.96 8.12 -8.17
C ILE A 54 -15.33 7.47 -8.42
N TYR A 55 -15.77 6.61 -7.49
CA TYR A 55 -17.08 5.96 -7.59
C TYR A 55 -18.24 6.95 -7.58
N SER A 56 -18.21 7.93 -6.67
CA SER A 56 -19.22 8.98 -6.58
C SER A 56 -19.27 9.81 -7.86
N SER A 57 -18.10 10.24 -8.37
CA SER A 57 -18.03 11.01 -9.62
C SER A 57 -18.63 10.25 -10.80
N ALA A 58 -18.40 8.94 -10.88
CA ALA A 58 -18.94 8.10 -11.96
C ALA A 58 -20.43 7.78 -11.81
N THR A 59 -20.92 7.53 -10.59
CA THR A 59 -22.24 6.92 -10.35
C THR A 59 -23.28 7.91 -9.85
N VAL A 60 -22.86 8.91 -9.06
CA VAL A 60 -23.73 9.92 -8.45
C VAL A 60 -23.74 11.18 -9.31
N ASP A 61 -22.56 11.72 -9.62
CA ASP A 61 -22.44 12.99 -10.36
C ASP A 61 -22.47 12.79 -11.88
N LEU A 62 -22.32 11.54 -12.35
CA LEU A 62 -22.25 11.15 -13.77
C LEU A 62 -21.15 11.90 -14.55
N ASP A 63 -20.14 12.43 -13.85
CA ASP A 63 -18.96 13.09 -14.41
C ASP A 63 -17.87 12.05 -14.69
N LEU A 64 -18.05 11.35 -15.82
CA LEU A 64 -17.11 10.33 -16.28
C LEU A 64 -15.69 10.89 -16.57
N PRO A 65 -15.50 12.08 -17.14
CA PRO A 65 -14.17 12.69 -17.28
C PRO A 65 -13.41 12.80 -15.96
N THR A 66 -14.05 13.33 -14.91
CA THR A 66 -13.41 13.48 -13.59
C THR A 66 -13.14 12.12 -12.96
N ALA A 67 -14.08 11.17 -13.06
CA ALA A 67 -13.88 9.80 -12.58
C ALA A 67 -12.70 9.10 -13.27
N ALA A 68 -12.58 9.24 -14.60
CA ALA A 68 -11.50 8.66 -15.38
C ALA A 68 -10.14 9.26 -14.99
N ALA A 69 -10.06 10.58 -14.81
CA ALA A 69 -8.85 11.24 -14.33
C ALA A 69 -8.42 10.72 -12.95
N GLY A 70 -9.37 10.62 -12.01
CA GLY A 70 -9.13 10.04 -10.69
C GLY A 70 -8.65 8.58 -10.74
N ALA A 71 -9.26 7.76 -11.59
CA ALA A 71 -8.86 6.37 -11.80
C ALA A 71 -7.43 6.24 -12.34
N VAL A 72 -7.03 7.09 -13.28
CA VAL A 72 -5.66 7.12 -13.81
C VAL A 72 -4.65 7.53 -12.72
N VAL A 73 -4.99 8.52 -11.90
CA VAL A 73 -4.14 8.94 -10.76
C VAL A 73 -3.98 7.79 -9.75
N MET A 74 -5.08 7.13 -9.38
CA MET A 74 -5.06 6.00 -8.45
C MET A 74 -4.26 4.80 -9.00
N LEU A 75 -4.37 4.54 -10.31
CA LEU A 75 -3.56 3.54 -11.01
C LEU A 75 -2.07 3.91 -10.96
N ALA A 76 -1.71 5.16 -11.26
CA ALA A 76 -0.32 5.63 -11.22
C ALA A 76 0.30 5.51 -9.81
N MET A 77 -0.46 5.82 -8.76
CA MET A 77 -0.04 5.63 -7.38
C MET A 77 0.20 4.15 -7.07
N SER A 78 -0.74 3.28 -7.45
CA SER A 78 -0.64 1.83 -7.22
C SER A 78 0.55 1.22 -7.96
N LEU A 79 0.79 1.62 -9.21
CA LEU A 79 1.95 1.20 -10.00
C LEU A 79 3.27 1.70 -9.40
N SER A 80 3.28 2.92 -8.86
CA SER A 80 4.46 3.48 -8.18
C SER A 80 4.82 2.70 -6.91
N LEU A 81 3.81 2.34 -6.09
CA LEU A 81 3.99 1.49 -4.91
C LEU A 81 4.44 0.08 -5.29
N TYR A 82 3.86 -0.51 -6.34
CA TYR A 82 4.27 -1.81 -6.84
C TYR A 82 5.72 -1.79 -7.39
N ALA A 83 6.11 -0.71 -8.08
CA ALA A 83 7.48 -0.52 -8.53
C ALA A 83 8.44 -0.40 -7.34
N LEU A 84 8.06 0.32 -6.28
CA LEU A 84 8.83 0.42 -5.04
C LEU A 84 9.00 -0.95 -4.37
N TYR A 85 7.91 -1.72 -4.23
CA TYR A 85 7.94 -3.11 -3.75
C TYR A 85 8.94 -3.94 -4.55
N ARG A 86 8.87 -3.85 -5.89
CA ARG A 86 9.78 -4.58 -6.79
C ARG A 86 11.24 -4.15 -6.60
N GLN A 87 11.52 -2.87 -6.36
CA GLN A 87 12.89 -2.40 -6.10
C GLN A 87 13.44 -2.92 -4.77
N VAL A 88 12.64 -2.88 -3.70
CA VAL A 88 13.01 -3.42 -2.38
C VAL A 88 13.34 -4.91 -2.49
N ASN A 89 12.55 -5.67 -3.26
CA ASN A 89 12.79 -7.10 -3.46
C ASN A 89 13.98 -7.38 -4.40
N LYS A 90 14.16 -6.61 -5.48
CA LYS A 90 15.29 -6.77 -6.42
C LYS A 90 16.66 -6.53 -5.76
N ARG A 91 16.77 -5.61 -4.81
CA ARG A 91 18.01 -5.34 -4.06
C ARG A 91 18.50 -6.58 -3.30
N LYS A 92 17.62 -7.54 -2.99
CA LYS A 92 17.96 -8.76 -2.24
C LYS A 92 18.29 -9.95 -3.13
N VAL A 93 17.63 -10.12 -4.28
CA VAL A 93 17.95 -11.18 -5.26
C VAL A 93 19.39 -11.04 -5.79
N ARG A 94 19.94 -9.83 -5.82
CA ARG A 94 21.31 -9.55 -6.31
C ARG A 94 22.39 -9.72 -5.23
N GLY A 95 22.03 -9.82 -3.96
CA GLY A 95 22.96 -10.08 -2.84
C GLY A 95 23.06 -11.57 -2.45
N ALA A 96 22.39 -12.44 -3.20
CA ALA A 96 22.47 -13.90 -3.09
C ALA A 96 23.30 -14.54 -4.22
N LYS A 97 24.09 -13.73 -4.94
CA LYS A 97 25.14 -14.17 -5.86
C LYS A 97 26.48 -13.64 -5.38
#